data_AF-X1B550-F1
#
_entry.id   AF-X1B550-F1
#
_cell.length_a   1.000
_cell.length_b   1.000
_cell.length_c   1.000
_cell.angle_alpha   90.00
_cell.angle_beta   90.00
_cell.angle_gamma   90.00
#
_symmetry.space_group_name_H-M   'P 1'
#
loop_
_entity.id
_entity.type
_entity.pdbx_description
1 polymer ?
#
loop_
_entity_poly.entity_id
_entity_poly.type
_entity_poly.pdbx_seq_one_letter_code
_entity_poly.pdbx_strand_id
1 'polypeptide(L)' 'EIIKKFCDEGYAKQLLPSNECGMKMHYKRYGGQGYTALQEYWIPIMKEAYGVSQKDINTMFVENPQVALSYSE' A
#
# COMPACT_ATOMS: atom_id res chain seq x y z
N GLU A 1 2.25 -12.34 0.50
CA GLU A 1 2.39 -13.32 -0.62
C GLU A 1 1.74 -12.87 -1.93
N ILE A 2 0.41 -12.66 -2.01
CA ILE A 2 -0.26 -12.29 -3.28
C ILE A 2 0.31 -11.02 -3.91
N ILE A 3 0.54 -9.96 -3.12
CA ILE A 3 1.12 -8.71 -3.63
C ILE A 3 2.50 -8.94 -4.26
N LYS A 4 3.35 -9.75 -3.62
CA LYS A 4 4.67 -10.11 -4.17
C LYS A 4 4.54 -10.82 -5.50
N LYS A 5 3.64 -11.79 -5.61
CA LYS A 5 3.37 -12.51 -6.86
C LYS A 5 2.97 -11.55 -7.98
N PHE A 6 2.06 -10.60 -7.73
CA PHE A 6 1.68 -9.61 -8.73
C PHE A 6 2.82 -8.67 -9.11
N CYS A 7 3.69 -8.30 -8.16
CA CYS A 7 4.89 -7.54 -8.49
C CYS A 7 5.83 -8.33 -9.40
N ASP A 8 6.06 -9.63 -9.11
CA ASP A 8 6.92 -10.51 -9.91
C ASP A 8 6.38 -10.75 -11.33
N GLU A 9 5.07 -10.78 -11.49
CA GLU A 9 4.39 -10.89 -12.77
C GLU A 9 4.30 -9.55 -13.54
N GLY A 10 4.82 -8.45 -12.98
CA GLY A 10 4.88 -7.15 -13.63
C GLY A 10 3.64 -6.27 -13.44
N TYR A 11 2.73 -6.63 -12.55
CA TYR A 11 1.47 -5.91 -12.29
C TYR A 11 1.57 -4.81 -11.22
N ALA A 12 2.78 -4.47 -10.75
CA ALA A 12 2.97 -3.46 -9.70
C ALA A 12 2.31 -2.11 -10.05
N LYS A 13 2.23 -1.75 -11.34
CA LYS A 13 1.65 -0.49 -11.84
C LYS A 13 0.12 -0.41 -11.78
N GLN A 14 -0.57 -1.51 -11.49
CA GLN A 14 -2.03 -1.57 -11.38
C GLN A 14 -2.53 -1.67 -9.92
N LEU A 15 -1.62 -1.69 -8.95
CA LEU A 15 -1.97 -1.86 -7.54
C LEU A 15 -2.08 -0.49 -6.83
N LEU A 16 -3.18 -0.29 -6.10
CA LEU A 16 -3.45 0.91 -5.30
C LEU A 16 -3.89 0.52 -3.88
N PRO A 17 -2.96 0.27 -2.95
CA PRO A 17 -3.29 -0.10 -1.57
C PRO A 17 -3.92 1.05 -0.77
N SER A 18 -4.84 0.75 0.15
CA SER A 18 -5.47 1.73 1.06
C SER A 18 -5.76 1.12 2.44
N ASN A 19 -5.89 1.97 3.47
CA ASN A 19 -6.11 1.56 4.87
C ASN A 19 -7.57 1.21 5.21
N GLU A 20 -8.53 1.55 4.32
CA GLU A 20 -9.97 1.31 4.49
C GLU A 20 -10.52 1.64 5.90
N CYS A 21 -10.24 2.86 6.38
CA CYS A 21 -10.79 3.34 7.65
C CYS A 21 -12.24 3.83 7.49
N GLY A 22 -13.19 2.90 7.32
CA GLY A 22 -14.62 3.21 7.15
C GLY A 22 -15.46 3.25 8.45
N MET A 23 -14.94 2.72 9.56
CA MET A 23 -15.68 2.60 10.83
C MET A 23 -14.91 3.21 12.00
N LYS A 24 -15.64 3.67 13.04
CA LYS A 24 -15.02 4.26 14.24
C LYS A 24 -13.96 3.35 14.86
N MET A 25 -14.24 2.06 14.94
CA MET A 25 -13.33 1.07 15.51
C MET A 25 -12.00 0.92 14.73
N HIS A 26 -11.91 1.38 13.47
CA HIS A 26 -10.66 1.35 12.72
C HIS A 26 -9.67 2.44 13.18
N TYR A 27 -10.12 3.51 13.84
CA TYR A 27 -9.23 4.59 14.27
C TYR A 27 -8.47 4.28 15.56
N LYS A 28 -7.21 4.74 15.65
CA LYS A 28 -6.35 4.62 16.85
C LYS A 28 -7.03 5.09 18.15
N ARG A 29 -7.83 6.15 18.08
CA ARG A 29 -8.60 6.66 19.24
C ARG A 29 -9.51 5.60 19.87
N TYR A 30 -10.02 4.67 19.08
CA TYR A 30 -10.92 3.60 19.53
C TYR A 30 -10.24 2.22 19.55
N GLY A 31 -8.90 2.18 19.56
CA GLY A 31 -8.12 0.94 19.62
C GLY A 31 -7.78 0.30 18.28
N GLY A 32 -8.18 0.90 17.15
CA GLY A 32 -7.82 0.43 15.82
C GLY A 32 -6.42 0.85 15.37
N GLN A 33 -6.05 0.48 14.14
CA GLN A 33 -4.71 0.77 13.59
C GLN A 33 -4.61 2.17 12.93
N GLY A 34 -5.75 2.75 12.51
CA GLY A 34 -5.83 4.06 11.88
C GLY A 34 -5.13 4.15 10.52
N TYR A 35 -4.94 5.38 10.04
CA TYR A 35 -4.37 5.66 8.71
C TYR A 35 -2.87 5.39 8.59
N THR A 36 -2.18 5.11 9.70
CA THR A 36 -0.74 4.83 9.71
C THR A 36 -0.45 3.34 9.54
N ALA A 37 -1.48 2.48 9.48
CA ALA A 37 -1.32 1.03 9.50
C ALA A 37 -0.46 0.53 8.33
N LEU A 38 -0.66 1.10 7.13
CA LEU A 38 0.13 0.75 5.94
C LEU A 38 1.62 1.06 6.13
N GLN A 39 1.96 2.22 6.70
CA GLN A 39 3.35 2.63 6.89
C GLN A 39 4.01 1.90 8.06
N GLU A 40 3.30 1.74 9.17
CA GLU A 40 3.85 1.17 10.40
C GLU A 40 3.99 -0.35 10.36
N TYR A 41 3.12 -1.04 9.62
CA TYR A 41 3.06 -2.51 9.65
C TYR A 41 3.18 -3.14 8.25
N TRP A 42 2.34 -2.74 7.30
CA TRP A 42 2.25 -3.46 6.02
C TRP A 42 3.48 -3.28 5.13
N ILE A 43 3.98 -2.06 4.97
CA ILE A 43 5.19 -1.79 4.17
C ILE A 43 6.40 -2.56 4.72
N PRO A 44 6.70 -2.51 6.04
CA PRO A 44 7.75 -3.35 6.63
C PRO A 44 7.55 -4.84 6.36
N ILE A 45 6.35 -5.40 6.59
CA ILE A 45 6.06 -6.82 6.36
C ILE A 45 6.25 -7.20 4.88
N MET A 46 5.77 -6.39 3.94
CA MET A 46 5.94 -6.65 2.51
C MET A 46 7.41 -6.65 2.10
N LYS A 47 8.19 -5.73 2.63
CA LYS A 47 9.62 -5.60 2.34
C LYS A 47 10.44 -6.74 2.98
N GLU A 48 10.26 -6.96 4.27
CA GLU A 48 11.13 -7.83 5.07
C GLU A 48 10.71 -9.30 5.02
N ALA A 49 9.42 -9.59 5.16
CA ALA A 49 8.93 -10.96 5.20
C ALA A 49 8.66 -11.55 3.80
N TYR A 50 8.20 -10.70 2.87
CA TYR A 50 7.81 -11.15 1.52
C TYR A 50 8.75 -10.69 0.40
N GLY A 51 9.79 -9.92 0.71
CA GLY A 51 10.81 -9.52 -0.26
C GLY A 51 10.30 -8.63 -1.40
N VAL A 52 9.22 -7.87 -1.19
CA VAL A 52 8.76 -6.88 -2.16
C VAL A 52 9.82 -5.78 -2.27
N SER A 53 10.23 -5.45 -3.50
CA SER A 53 11.31 -4.50 -3.71
C SER A 53 10.89 -3.09 -3.30
N GLN A 54 11.86 -2.26 -2.88
CA GLN A 54 11.58 -0.84 -2.59
C GLN A 54 11.03 -0.11 -3.81
N LYS A 55 11.45 -0.52 -5.02
CA LYS A 55 10.94 0.01 -6.28
C LYS A 55 9.45 -0.26 -6.42
N ASP A 56 9.00 -1.50 -6.23
CA ASP A 56 7.57 -1.84 -6.35
C ASP A 56 6.74 -1.17 -5.25
N ILE A 57 7.29 -1.05 -4.04
CA ILE A 57 6.65 -0.27 -2.97
C ILE A 57 6.47 1.19 -3.41
N ASN A 58 7.51 1.84 -3.95
CA ASN A 58 7.40 3.22 -4.42
C ASN A 58 6.39 3.33 -5.58
N THR A 59 6.38 2.37 -6.50
CA THR A 59 5.39 2.32 -7.58
C THR A 59 3.96 2.28 -7.03
N MET A 60 3.67 1.39 -6.09
CA MET A 60 2.31 1.23 -5.53
C MET A 60 1.84 2.41 -4.67
N PHE A 61 2.73 3.04 -3.89
CA PHE A 61 2.35 4.03 -2.88
C PHE A 61 2.59 5.48 -3.29
N VAL A 62 3.36 5.73 -4.35
CA VAL A 62 3.70 7.09 -4.80
C VAL A 62 3.34 7.27 -6.26
N GLU A 63 3.90 6.43 -7.15
CA GLU A 63 3.78 6.63 -8.60
C GLU A 63 2.35 6.35 -9.09
N ASN A 64 1.77 5.21 -8.69
CA ASN A 64 0.43 4.83 -9.14
C ASN A 64 -0.64 5.83 -8.66
N PRO A 65 -0.68 6.27 -7.38
CA PRO A 65 -1.63 7.31 -6.97
C PRO A 65 -1.41 8.63 -7.70
N GLN A 66 -0.16 9.03 -7.94
CA GLN A 66 0.14 10.22 -8.73
C GLN A 66 -0.48 10.12 -10.13
N VAL A 67 -0.26 9.02 -10.85
CA VAL A 67 -0.82 8.82 -12.19
C VAL A 67 -2.34 8.71 -12.16
N ALA A 68 -2.90 8.00 -11.18
CA ALA A 68 -4.34 7.75 -11.11
C ALA A 68 -5.17 8.97 -10.69
N LEU A 69 -4.60 9.86 -9.88
CA LEU A 69 -5.33 10.96 -9.23
C LEU A 69 -4.91 12.35 -9.74
N SER A 70 -3.80 12.47 -10.47
CA SER A 70 -3.45 13.74 -11.11
C SER A 70 -4.20 13.93 -12.42
N TYR A 71 -4.55 15.17 -12.70
CA TYR A 71 -5.07 15.56 -14.00
C TYR A 71 -3.91 15.77 -14.97
N SER A 72 -4.04 15.25 -16.19
CA SER A 72 -3.13 15.49 -17.32
C SER A 72 -3.96 15.99 -18.51
N GLU A 73 -3.52 17.07 -19.14
CA GLU A 73 -4.15 17.68 -20.32
C GLU A 73 -4.19 16.75 -21.54
#